data_AF-A0A1B8EUW3-F1
#
_entry.id   AF-A0A1B8EUW3-F1
#
_cell.length_a   1.000
_cell.length_b   1.000
_cell.length_c   1.000
_cell.angle_alpha   90.00
_cell.angle_beta   90.00
_cell.angle_gamma   90.00
#
_symmetry.space_group_name_H-M   'P 1'
#
loop_
_entity.id
_entity.type
_entity.pdbx_description
1 polymer ?
#
loop_
_entity_poly.entity_id
_entity_poly.type
_entity_poly.pdbx_seq_one_letter_code
_entity_poly.pdbx_strand_id
1 'polypeptide(L)'
;MVSTRASSKRKRSSSTRDDQTTVADLPQPKRRGQDAPTRLNKFQTVESHGGAVLPAQEKTTTLPQPPSLTFSHPIIFTIGHGTRTLSTLIDLLQSAHVTRLVDVRSIPRSYTNPQFNHDDLVTSTGLKAANIEYIWCGVKLGGRRSAQQPNVERHTAIRVTAFRNYAGYMSTQNFRDGLEELKALSKKPQSRGGHLVAIMCSETLWWRCHRRMIADALVVEGWDARHLGVKKGEAMKHVLWEIARSDDRGELIYDVKS
;
A
#
# COMPACT_ATOMS: atom_id res chain seq x y z
N MET A 1 -42.56 4.63 47.63
CA MET A 1 -41.62 3.52 47.92
C MET A 1 -40.33 4.13 48.44
N VAL A 2 -40.11 4.09 49.75
CA VAL A 2 -38.87 4.55 50.40
C VAL A 2 -38.11 3.31 50.84
N SER A 3 -36.88 3.12 50.37
CA SER A 3 -35.76 2.70 51.21
C SER A 3 -34.47 2.63 50.39
N THR A 4 -33.48 3.35 50.88
CA THR A 4 -32.07 3.37 50.50
C THR A 4 -31.33 2.16 51.07
N ARG A 5 -30.30 1.65 50.37
CA ARG A 5 -28.93 1.48 50.92
C ARG A 5 -27.97 0.81 49.94
N ALA A 6 -26.78 1.40 49.89
CA ALA A 6 -25.56 0.91 49.28
C ALA A 6 -24.82 -0.08 50.20
N SER A 7 -24.03 -0.98 49.61
CA SER A 7 -22.89 -1.72 50.17
C SER A 7 -22.36 -2.65 49.06
N SER A 8 -21.08 -2.99 48.90
CA SER A 8 -19.85 -2.66 49.60
C SER A 8 -18.68 -3.11 48.70
N LYS A 9 -17.57 -2.36 48.74
CA LYS A 9 -16.28 -2.71 48.14
C LYS A 9 -15.72 -3.99 48.77
N ARG A 10 -15.14 -4.88 47.97
CA ARG A 10 -14.01 -5.74 48.40
C ARG A 10 -12.88 -5.68 47.38
N LYS A 11 -11.82 -4.97 47.77
CA LYS A 11 -10.45 -5.16 47.29
C LYS A 11 -9.93 -6.50 47.81
N ARG A 12 -9.22 -7.26 46.99
CA ARG A 12 -8.14 -8.13 47.45
C ARG A 12 -6.95 -8.04 46.51
N SER A 13 -5.85 -7.66 47.11
CA SER A 13 -4.48 -7.56 46.63
C SER A 13 -3.85 -8.94 46.47
N SER A 14 -2.97 -9.08 45.47
CA SER A 14 -1.53 -9.35 45.60
C SER A 14 -1.12 -10.82 45.71
N SER A 15 -0.46 -11.31 44.66
CA SER A 15 0.68 -12.22 44.83
C SER A 15 1.64 -12.05 43.64
N THR A 16 2.69 -11.27 43.88
CA THR A 16 3.97 -11.29 43.19
C THR A 16 4.64 -12.65 43.39
N ARG A 17 5.11 -13.28 42.30
CA ARG A 17 6.24 -14.19 42.34
C ARG A 17 7.09 -13.94 41.10
N ASP A 18 8.25 -13.36 41.36
CA ASP A 18 9.42 -13.37 40.51
C ASP A 18 9.84 -14.83 40.28
N ASP A 19 10.13 -15.18 39.03
CA ASP A 19 11.00 -16.33 38.75
C ASP A 19 12.02 -15.90 37.69
N GLN A 20 13.24 -15.71 38.19
CA GLN A 20 14.43 -15.45 37.40
C GLN A 20 14.97 -16.80 36.92
N THR A 21 15.05 -16.99 35.61
CA THR A 21 15.82 -18.11 35.04
C THR A 21 16.77 -17.59 33.98
N THR A 22 17.99 -17.33 34.45
CA THR A 22 19.31 -17.56 33.83
C THR A 22 19.39 -17.62 32.31
N VAL A 23 20.01 -16.59 31.75
CA VAL A 23 20.57 -16.52 30.40
C VAL A 23 21.86 -17.34 30.37
N ALA A 24 21.98 -18.32 29.47
CA ALA A 24 23.23 -19.03 29.19
C ALA A 24 23.78 -18.60 27.83
N ASP A 25 25.10 -18.50 27.77
CA ASP A 25 25.89 -17.66 26.88
C ASP A 25 26.69 -18.49 25.85
N LEU A 26 26.88 -17.91 24.65
CA LEU A 26 27.94 -18.15 23.64
C LEU A 26 27.95 -19.44 22.77
N PRO A 27 28.65 -19.48 21.60
CA PRO A 27 29.48 -18.44 20.95
C PRO A 27 29.21 -18.18 19.44
N GLN A 28 29.59 -16.97 19.00
CA GLN A 28 29.69 -16.51 17.61
C GLN A 28 31.04 -16.88 16.95
N PRO A 29 31.10 -17.26 15.66
CA PRO A 29 32.36 -17.40 14.94
C PRO A 29 32.84 -16.11 14.26
N LYS A 30 33.94 -15.58 14.83
CA LYS A 30 35.12 -14.89 14.28
C LYS A 30 35.04 -14.18 12.91
N ARG A 31 35.24 -12.84 12.98
CA ARG A 31 35.70 -11.97 11.90
C ARG A 31 37.13 -12.34 11.47
N ARG A 32 37.41 -12.28 10.17
CA ARG A 32 38.78 -12.36 9.60
C ARG A 32 39.15 -10.99 9.01
N GLY A 33 40.31 -10.48 9.43
CA GLY A 33 40.96 -9.25 8.92
C GLY A 33 41.36 -9.37 7.44
N GLN A 34 41.37 -8.25 6.72
CA GLN A 34 42.55 -7.40 6.45
C GLN A 34 43.61 -8.13 5.62
N ASP A 35 43.81 -7.71 4.36
CA ASP A 35 45.02 -6.97 3.95
C ASP A 35 45.04 -6.69 2.44
N ALA A 36 45.61 -5.52 2.12
CA ALA A 36 45.85 -4.97 0.78
C ALA A 36 46.96 -5.73 0.02
N PRO A 37 47.27 -5.39 -1.24
CA PRO A 37 48.18 -4.26 -1.45
C PRO A 37 47.88 -3.37 -2.66
N THR A 38 48.23 -2.10 -2.45
CA THR A 38 48.49 -1.04 -3.42
C THR A 38 49.54 -1.45 -4.45
N ARG A 39 49.31 -1.15 -5.73
CA ARG A 39 50.38 -1.04 -6.73
C ARG A 39 50.25 0.27 -7.50
N LEU A 40 51.18 1.16 -7.18
CA LEU A 40 51.55 2.32 -7.99
C LEU A 40 52.29 1.81 -9.23
N ASN A 41 52.02 2.37 -10.41
CA ASN A 41 53.10 2.75 -11.33
C ASN A 41 52.66 3.79 -12.37
N LYS A 42 53.44 4.88 -12.35
CA LYS A 42 53.61 5.94 -13.36
C LYS A 42 53.91 5.36 -14.74
N PHE A 43 53.35 5.98 -15.78
CA PHE A 43 53.89 6.24 -17.13
C PHE A 43 52.80 7.07 -17.84
N GLN A 44 53.00 8.08 -18.67
CA GLN A 44 54.15 8.84 -19.16
C GLN A 44 53.53 10.06 -19.86
N THR A 45 54.20 11.20 -19.81
CA THR A 45 53.85 12.45 -20.50
C THR A 45 53.85 12.25 -22.02
N VAL A 46 52.83 12.74 -22.71
CA VAL A 46 52.90 13.07 -24.15
C VAL A 46 52.11 14.34 -24.43
N GLU A 47 52.74 15.20 -25.20
CA GLU A 47 52.42 16.59 -25.43
C GLU A 47 51.26 16.81 -26.41
N SER A 48 50.69 18.00 -26.22
CA SER A 48 49.69 18.69 -27.03
C SER A 48 49.95 18.68 -28.53
N HIS A 49 48.91 18.39 -29.31
CA HIS A 49 48.74 18.94 -30.66
C HIS A 49 47.32 19.50 -30.80
N GLY A 50 47.26 20.81 -31.07
CA GLY A 50 46.02 21.54 -31.31
C GLY A 50 45.32 21.08 -32.58
N GLY A 51 44.02 20.84 -32.46
CA GLY A 51 43.10 20.67 -33.58
C GLY A 51 41.86 21.50 -33.31
N ALA A 52 41.55 22.43 -34.20
CA ALA A 52 40.41 23.32 -34.11
C ALA A 52 39.09 22.52 -34.04
N VAL A 53 38.32 22.74 -32.98
CA VAL A 53 36.97 22.18 -32.82
C VAL A 53 35.99 23.10 -33.54
N LEU A 54 35.40 22.62 -34.63
CA LEU A 54 34.22 23.22 -35.26
C LEU A 54 32.98 22.93 -34.36
N PRO A 55 32.05 23.87 -34.17
CA PRO A 55 30.89 23.61 -33.33
C PRO A 55 29.92 22.68 -34.07
N ALA A 56 29.74 21.48 -33.54
CA ALA A 56 28.64 20.61 -33.91
C ALA A 56 27.32 21.24 -33.43
N GLN A 57 26.50 21.67 -34.39
CA GLN A 57 25.13 22.11 -34.14
C GLN A 57 24.29 20.87 -33.80
N GLU A 58 24.05 20.63 -32.51
CA GLU A 58 23.07 19.65 -32.06
C GLU A 58 21.66 20.13 -32.46
N LYS A 59 21.14 19.57 -33.55
CA LYS A 59 19.70 19.62 -33.84
C LYS A 59 18.98 18.73 -32.84
N THR A 60 18.56 19.32 -31.72
CA THR A 60 17.61 18.71 -30.79
C THR A 60 16.29 18.48 -31.50
N THR A 61 16.14 17.29 -32.09
CA THR A 61 14.85 16.80 -32.57
C THR A 61 14.07 16.33 -31.34
N THR A 62 13.29 17.24 -30.78
CA THR A 62 12.30 16.93 -29.74
C THR A 62 11.26 16.01 -30.38
N LEU A 63 11.35 14.70 -30.08
CA LEU A 63 10.27 13.77 -30.40
C LEU A 63 9.01 14.22 -29.64
N PRO A 64 7.85 14.31 -30.31
CA PRO A 64 6.60 14.68 -29.64
C PRO A 64 6.29 13.62 -28.58
N GLN A 65 6.22 14.05 -27.32
CA GLN A 65 5.77 13.19 -26.25
C GLN A 65 4.31 12.77 -26.51
N PRO A 66 3.95 11.50 -26.27
CA PRO A 66 2.56 11.08 -26.35
C PRO A 66 1.73 11.93 -25.37
N PRO A 67 0.47 12.26 -25.71
CA PRO A 67 -0.36 13.13 -24.89
C PRO A 67 -0.39 12.59 -23.46
N SER A 68 0.15 13.38 -22.54
CA SER A 68 0.09 13.12 -21.11
C SER A 68 -1.38 12.96 -20.75
N LEU A 69 -1.78 11.77 -20.33
CA LEU A 69 -3.07 11.58 -19.67
C LEU A 69 -3.08 12.50 -18.44
N THR A 70 -3.74 13.65 -18.55
CA THR A 70 -3.92 14.58 -17.45
C THR A 70 -4.91 13.94 -16.50
N PHE A 71 -4.41 13.38 -15.41
CA PHE A 71 -5.27 12.89 -14.34
C PHE A 71 -6.00 14.09 -13.72
N SER A 72 -7.33 14.10 -13.82
CA SER A 72 -8.19 15.15 -13.28
C SER A 72 -8.42 15.02 -11.76
N HIS A 73 -7.89 13.95 -11.15
CA HIS A 73 -8.11 13.59 -9.76
C HIS A 73 -6.79 13.39 -8.99
N PRO A 74 -6.78 13.62 -7.65
CA PRO A 74 -5.63 13.29 -6.81
C PRO A 74 -5.23 11.82 -6.90
N ILE A 75 -3.94 11.54 -6.69
CA ILE A 75 -3.40 10.17 -6.70
C ILE A 75 -3.94 9.40 -5.50
N ILE A 76 -4.37 8.15 -5.72
CA ILE A 76 -4.64 7.17 -4.66
C ILE A 76 -3.56 6.09 -4.68
N PHE A 77 -2.87 5.94 -3.56
CA PHE A 77 -1.86 4.91 -3.42
C PHE A 77 -2.47 3.59 -2.97
N THR A 78 -1.72 2.51 -3.18
CA THR A 78 -2.00 1.20 -2.57
C THR A 78 -0.73 0.67 -1.92
N ILE A 79 -0.87 -0.04 -0.82
CA ILE A 79 0.25 -0.67 -0.12
C ILE A 79 -0.14 -2.03 0.44
N GLY A 80 0.80 -2.98 0.43
CA GLY A 80 0.65 -4.27 1.06
C GLY A 80 1.56 -4.36 2.28
N HIS A 81 1.01 -4.66 3.45
CA HIS A 81 1.83 -4.74 4.65
C HIS A 81 2.77 -5.96 4.62
N GLY A 82 2.34 -7.08 4.02
CA GLY A 82 3.15 -8.30 3.94
C GLY A 82 3.69 -8.70 5.31
N THR A 83 5.00 -8.93 5.34
CA THR A 83 5.80 -9.18 6.55
C THR A 83 6.63 -7.96 6.98
N ARG A 84 6.28 -6.74 6.53
CA ARG A 84 7.01 -5.52 6.88
C ARG A 84 6.88 -5.23 8.37
N THR A 85 7.84 -4.51 8.92
CA THR A 85 7.64 -3.84 10.20
C THR A 85 6.69 -2.65 10.01
N LEU A 86 6.06 -2.19 11.10
CA LEU A 86 5.25 -0.97 11.05
C LEU A 86 6.09 0.25 10.63
N SER A 87 7.34 0.35 11.12
CA SER A 87 8.26 1.45 10.74
C SER A 87 8.49 1.48 9.23
N THR A 88 8.83 0.34 8.62
CA THR A 88 9.04 0.28 7.16
C THR A 88 7.79 0.63 6.37
N LEU A 89 6.60 0.29 6.87
CA LEU A 89 5.34 0.69 6.25
C LEU A 89 5.14 2.21 6.35
N ILE A 90 5.41 2.81 7.52
CA ILE A 90 5.33 4.26 7.73
C ILE A 90 6.31 5.00 6.81
N ASP A 91 7.56 4.54 6.70
CA ASP A 91 8.57 5.17 5.84
C ASP A 91 8.10 5.23 4.37
N LEU A 92 7.50 4.14 3.88
CA LEU A 92 6.93 4.09 2.53
C LEU A 92 5.77 5.06 2.35
N LEU A 93 4.88 5.18 3.34
CA LEU A 93 3.75 6.11 3.30
C LEU A 93 4.23 7.57 3.32
N GLN A 94 5.18 7.90 4.18
CA GLN A 94 5.75 9.24 4.29
C GLN A 94 6.54 9.64 3.03
N SER A 95 7.26 8.70 2.40
CA SER A 95 7.95 8.95 1.12
C SER A 95 7.00 9.34 -0.02
N ALA A 96 5.72 8.98 0.10
CA ALA A 96 4.66 9.35 -0.83
C ALA A 96 3.73 10.44 -0.27
N HIS A 97 4.10 11.06 0.85
CA HIS A 97 3.31 12.08 1.57
C HIS A 97 1.88 11.64 1.91
N VAL A 98 1.66 10.34 2.09
CA VAL A 98 0.36 9.79 2.48
C VAL A 98 0.06 10.17 3.91
N THR A 99 -1.13 10.71 4.15
CA THR A 99 -1.59 11.13 5.48
C THR A 99 -2.83 10.35 5.95
N ARG A 100 -3.38 9.48 5.09
CA ARG A 100 -4.47 8.56 5.44
C ARG A 100 -4.18 7.15 4.94
N LEU A 101 -4.19 6.19 5.85
CA LEU A 101 -4.06 4.77 5.58
C LEU A 101 -5.45 4.11 5.71
N VAL A 102 -6.05 3.75 4.57
CA VAL A 102 -7.36 3.11 4.51
C VAL A 102 -7.19 1.59 4.42
N ASP A 103 -7.49 0.88 5.48
CA ASP A 103 -7.45 -0.57 5.49
C ASP A 103 -8.69 -1.19 4.84
N VAL A 104 -8.48 -1.86 3.72
CA VAL A 104 -9.52 -2.52 2.93
C VAL A 104 -9.61 -4.02 3.24
N ARG A 105 -8.94 -4.54 4.28
CA ARG A 105 -9.08 -5.94 4.69
C ARG A 105 -10.45 -6.17 5.31
N SER A 106 -11.19 -7.17 4.82
CA SER A 106 -12.48 -7.59 5.43
C SER A 106 -12.33 -7.99 6.89
N ILE A 107 -11.22 -8.65 7.24
CA ILE A 107 -10.89 -9.07 8.60
C ILE A 107 -9.47 -8.59 8.89
N PRO A 108 -9.30 -7.41 9.51
CA PRO A 108 -8.01 -6.80 9.79
C PRO A 108 -7.38 -7.39 11.06
N ARG A 109 -7.17 -8.71 11.07
CA ARG A 109 -6.58 -9.45 12.19
C ARG A 109 -5.62 -10.51 11.67
N SER A 110 -4.45 -10.64 12.30
CA SER A 110 -3.40 -11.59 11.97
C SER A 110 -2.64 -12.01 13.22
N TYR A 111 -2.44 -13.31 13.41
CA TYR A 111 -1.57 -13.83 14.46
C TYR A 111 -0.08 -13.64 14.14
N THR A 112 0.29 -13.76 12.85
CA THR A 112 1.68 -13.63 12.41
C THR A 112 2.14 -12.18 12.34
N ASN A 113 1.23 -11.26 12.02
CA ASN A 113 1.54 -9.83 11.94
C ASN A 113 0.58 -9.00 12.82
N PRO A 114 0.62 -9.19 14.15
CA PRO A 114 -0.32 -8.56 15.06
C PRO A 114 -0.18 -7.03 15.09
N GLN A 115 1.00 -6.48 14.78
CA GLN A 115 1.22 -5.03 14.66
C GLN A 115 0.34 -4.35 13.61
N PHE A 116 -0.26 -5.13 12.70
CA PHE A 116 -1.24 -4.64 11.72
C PHE A 116 -2.67 -5.07 12.06
N ASN A 117 -3.01 -5.48 13.27
CA ASN A 117 -4.42 -5.65 13.62
C ASN A 117 -5.11 -4.29 13.69
N HIS A 118 -6.42 -4.27 13.50
CA HIS A 118 -7.21 -3.04 13.61
C HIS A 118 -7.00 -2.32 14.94
N ASP A 119 -7.12 -3.02 16.06
CA ASP A 119 -7.01 -2.43 17.40
C ASP A 119 -5.61 -1.82 17.64
N ASP A 120 -4.56 -2.50 17.15
CA ASP A 120 -3.18 -2.06 17.21
C ASP A 120 -2.91 -0.82 16.31
N LEU A 121 -3.50 -0.78 15.11
CA LEU A 121 -3.34 0.35 14.18
C LEU A 121 -4.12 1.60 14.61
N VAL A 122 -5.33 1.44 15.16
CA VAL A 122 -6.12 2.56 15.71
C VAL A 122 -5.36 3.26 16.83
N THR A 123 -4.67 2.50 17.67
CA THR A 123 -3.97 3.03 18.85
C THR A 123 -2.51 3.38 18.58
N SER A 124 -1.96 2.97 17.44
CA SER A 124 -0.55 3.11 17.04
C SER A 124 0.04 4.49 17.29
N THR A 125 1.07 4.55 18.14
CA THR A 125 1.86 5.76 18.36
C THR A 125 2.72 6.11 17.16
N GLY A 126 3.18 5.12 16.39
CA GLY A 126 3.96 5.34 15.16
C GLY A 126 3.16 6.07 14.09
N LEU A 127 1.94 5.62 13.80
CA LEU A 127 1.06 6.31 12.83
C LEU A 127 0.71 7.73 13.30
N LYS A 128 0.41 7.90 14.59
CA LYS A 128 0.14 9.23 15.19
C LYS A 128 1.34 10.17 15.06
N ALA A 129 2.54 9.70 15.37
CA ALA A 129 3.77 10.49 15.26
C ALA A 129 4.08 10.87 13.80
N ALA A 130 3.76 9.98 12.85
CA ALA A 130 3.87 10.24 11.42
C ALA A 130 2.73 11.10 10.84
N ASN A 131 1.76 11.52 11.66
CA ASN A 131 0.55 12.23 11.23
C ASN A 131 -0.26 11.46 10.17
N ILE A 132 -0.33 10.13 10.30
CA ILE A 132 -1.09 9.24 9.42
C ILE A 132 -2.35 8.79 10.15
N GLU A 133 -3.50 9.19 9.63
CA GLU A 133 -4.82 8.73 10.09
C GLU A 133 -5.08 7.31 9.59
N TYR A 134 -5.49 6.42 10.49
CA TYR A 134 -5.91 5.07 10.14
C TYR A 134 -7.43 4.99 10.04
N ILE A 135 -7.93 4.43 8.94
CA ILE A 135 -9.36 4.28 8.67
C ILE A 135 -9.62 2.84 8.21
N TRP A 136 -10.60 2.17 8.80
CA TRP A 136 -10.98 0.83 8.34
C TRP A 136 -12.21 0.90 7.44
N CYS A 137 -12.09 0.39 6.21
CA CYS A 137 -13.16 0.33 5.21
C CYS A 137 -13.43 -1.11 4.74
N GLY A 138 -13.05 -2.11 5.55
CA GLY A 138 -13.18 -3.52 5.18
C GLY A 138 -14.63 -4.00 4.99
N VAL A 139 -15.61 -3.32 5.58
CA VAL A 139 -17.04 -3.65 5.38
C VAL A 139 -17.44 -3.45 3.92
N LYS A 140 -17.06 -2.30 3.34
CA LYS A 140 -17.45 -1.90 1.98
C LYS A 140 -16.43 -2.28 0.90
N LEU A 141 -15.14 -2.24 1.20
CA LEU A 141 -14.08 -2.52 0.21
C LEU A 141 -13.37 -3.87 0.41
N GLY A 142 -13.79 -4.63 1.43
CA GLY A 142 -13.23 -5.93 1.79
C GLY A 142 -13.21 -6.98 0.69
N GLY A 143 -12.03 -7.57 0.45
CA GLY A 143 -11.83 -8.63 -0.57
C GLY A 143 -12.47 -10.00 -0.30
N ARG A 144 -12.86 -10.33 0.94
CA ARG A 144 -13.50 -11.63 1.25
C ARG A 144 -15.00 -11.54 0.99
N ARG A 145 -15.50 -12.23 -0.05
CA ARG A 145 -16.91 -12.26 -0.44
C ARG A 145 -17.39 -13.70 -0.68
N SER A 146 -18.65 -13.96 -0.34
CA SER A 146 -19.30 -15.26 -0.54
C SER A 146 -19.48 -15.58 -2.03
N ALA A 147 -19.89 -16.79 -2.37
CA ALA A 147 -20.08 -17.21 -3.76
C ALA A 147 -21.30 -16.55 -4.45
N GLN A 148 -22.34 -16.18 -3.70
CA GLN A 148 -23.55 -15.57 -4.25
C GLN A 148 -23.42 -14.05 -4.41
N GLN A 149 -22.44 -13.60 -5.20
CA GLN A 149 -22.36 -12.20 -5.61
C GLN A 149 -23.14 -11.99 -6.91
N PRO A 150 -23.73 -10.82 -7.15
CA PRO A 150 -24.44 -10.56 -8.40
C PRO A 150 -23.46 -10.56 -9.57
N ASN A 151 -23.95 -10.88 -10.77
CA ASN A 151 -23.22 -10.71 -12.04
C ASN A 151 -21.89 -11.47 -12.17
N VAL A 152 -21.61 -12.44 -11.30
CA VAL A 152 -20.36 -13.22 -11.28
C VAL A 152 -20.08 -13.89 -12.63
N GLU A 153 -21.13 -14.32 -13.32
CA GLU A 153 -21.10 -14.94 -14.64
C GLU A 153 -20.56 -14.02 -15.75
N ARG A 154 -20.56 -12.69 -15.56
CA ARG A 154 -20.00 -11.74 -16.52
C ARG A 154 -18.47 -11.71 -16.50
N HIS A 155 -17.83 -12.22 -15.44
CA HIS A 155 -16.38 -12.11 -15.24
C HIS A 155 -15.65 -13.40 -15.65
N THR A 156 -15.85 -13.82 -16.89
CA THR A 156 -15.47 -15.15 -17.40
C THR A 156 -13.96 -15.36 -17.51
N ALA A 157 -13.16 -14.31 -17.69
CA ALA A 157 -11.70 -14.41 -17.82
C ALA A 157 -11.00 -14.61 -16.46
N ILE A 158 -11.65 -14.28 -15.34
CA ILE A 158 -11.09 -14.51 -14.00
C ILE A 158 -11.17 -15.99 -13.66
N ARG A 159 -10.02 -16.67 -13.53
CA ARG A 159 -9.97 -18.11 -13.17
C ARG A 159 -10.14 -18.38 -11.67
N VAL A 160 -9.71 -17.46 -10.81
CA VAL A 160 -9.72 -17.65 -9.36
C VAL A 160 -11.08 -17.24 -8.79
N THR A 161 -11.81 -18.20 -8.22
CA THR A 161 -13.18 -18.00 -7.70
C THR A 161 -13.29 -16.82 -6.75
N ALA A 162 -12.33 -16.63 -5.82
CA ALA A 162 -12.35 -15.52 -4.88
C ALA A 162 -12.32 -14.13 -5.57
N PHE A 163 -11.53 -13.99 -6.64
CA PHE A 163 -11.49 -12.76 -7.44
C PHE A 163 -12.78 -12.58 -8.24
N ARG A 164 -13.35 -13.67 -8.77
CA ARG A 164 -14.61 -13.60 -9.53
C ARG A 164 -15.78 -13.18 -8.63
N ASN A 165 -15.84 -13.72 -7.42
CA ASN A 165 -16.81 -13.29 -6.41
C ASN A 165 -16.63 -11.80 -6.09
N TYR A 166 -15.38 -11.35 -5.88
CA TYR A 166 -15.13 -9.94 -5.63
C TYR A 166 -15.54 -9.05 -6.82
N ALA A 167 -15.33 -9.49 -8.06
CA ALA A 167 -15.76 -8.78 -9.26
C ALA A 167 -17.29 -8.56 -9.26
N GLY A 168 -18.05 -9.62 -8.98
CA GLY A 168 -19.50 -9.51 -8.85
C GLY A 168 -19.92 -8.58 -7.70
N TYR A 169 -19.21 -8.62 -6.58
CA TYR A 169 -19.46 -7.71 -5.46
C TYR A 169 -19.25 -6.23 -5.84
N MET A 170 -18.33 -5.93 -6.77
CA MET A 170 -18.05 -4.55 -7.19
C MET A 170 -19.23 -3.88 -7.89
N SER A 171 -20.18 -4.65 -8.44
CA SER A 171 -21.41 -4.08 -9.02
C SER A 171 -22.49 -3.76 -7.97
N THR A 172 -22.23 -3.96 -6.69
CA THR A 172 -23.19 -3.67 -5.60
C THR A 172 -23.13 -2.21 -5.16
N GLN A 173 -24.23 -1.71 -4.58
CA GLN A 173 -24.26 -0.36 -4.01
C GLN A 173 -23.26 -0.19 -2.87
N ASN A 174 -23.08 -1.21 -2.02
CA ASN A 174 -22.13 -1.17 -0.91
C ASN A 174 -20.69 -0.92 -1.38
N PHE A 175 -20.28 -1.55 -2.49
CA PHE A 175 -18.96 -1.30 -3.05
C PHE A 175 -18.87 0.12 -3.61
N ARG A 176 -19.86 0.55 -4.40
CA ARG A 176 -19.91 1.91 -4.97
C ARG A 176 -19.81 2.99 -3.88
N ASP A 177 -20.59 2.86 -2.81
CA ASP A 177 -20.54 3.78 -1.68
C ASP A 177 -19.16 3.80 -1.01
N GLY A 178 -18.52 2.63 -0.86
CA GLY A 178 -17.16 2.54 -0.31
C GLY A 178 -16.12 3.21 -1.20
N LEU A 179 -16.27 3.07 -2.52
CA LEU A 179 -15.39 3.72 -3.49
C LEU A 179 -15.58 5.25 -3.47
N GLU A 180 -16.82 5.73 -3.39
CA GLU A 180 -17.11 7.16 -3.22
C GLU A 180 -16.54 7.73 -1.92
N GLU A 181 -16.67 7.00 -0.81
CA GLU A 181 -16.06 7.39 0.46
C GLU A 181 -14.54 7.50 0.35
N LEU A 182 -13.88 6.53 -0.28
CA LEU A 182 -12.45 6.56 -0.54
C LEU A 182 -12.02 7.78 -1.38
N LYS A 183 -12.76 8.05 -2.46
CA LYS A 183 -12.53 9.21 -3.34
C LYS A 183 -12.74 10.52 -2.58
N ALA A 184 -13.77 10.61 -1.74
CA ALA A 184 -14.04 11.78 -0.91
C ALA A 184 -12.94 12.03 0.12
N LEU A 185 -12.36 10.99 0.73
CA LEU A 185 -11.20 11.12 1.63
C LEU A 185 -10.01 11.75 0.92
N SER A 186 -9.77 11.38 -0.35
CA SER A 186 -8.68 11.92 -1.17
C SER A 186 -8.91 13.37 -1.62
N LYS A 187 -10.15 13.85 -1.59
CA LYS A 187 -10.50 15.25 -1.92
C LYS A 187 -10.52 16.17 -0.70
N LYS A 188 -10.56 15.61 0.52
CA LYS A 188 -10.72 16.36 1.77
C LYS A 188 -9.36 16.60 2.46
N PRO A 189 -8.87 17.85 2.52
CA PRO A 189 -7.67 18.18 3.29
C PRO A 189 -7.84 17.81 4.76
N GLN A 190 -6.77 17.34 5.40
CA GLN A 190 -6.70 17.27 6.85
C GLN A 190 -6.36 18.64 7.43
N SER A 191 -6.72 18.86 8.70
CA SER A 191 -6.46 20.11 9.44
C SER A 191 -4.99 20.50 9.50
N ARG A 192 -4.07 19.54 9.33
CA ARG A 192 -2.62 19.71 9.34
C ARG A 192 -1.97 19.77 7.96
N GLY A 193 -2.78 19.90 6.90
CA GLY A 193 -2.32 19.81 5.51
C GLY A 193 -2.14 18.36 5.04
N GLY A 194 -2.34 18.13 3.74
CA GLY A 194 -2.29 16.80 3.12
C GLY A 194 -3.65 16.12 3.00
N HIS A 195 -3.81 15.33 1.94
CA HIS A 195 -5.03 14.57 1.63
C HIS A 195 -4.73 13.25 0.90
N LEU A 196 -3.45 12.89 0.74
CA LEU A 196 -3.08 11.70 -0.01
C LEU A 196 -3.44 10.45 0.79
N VAL A 197 -4.10 9.52 0.10
CA VAL A 197 -4.64 8.30 0.67
C VAL A 197 -3.86 7.10 0.13
N ALA A 198 -3.59 6.12 1.00
CA ALA A 198 -3.20 4.78 0.58
C ALA A 198 -4.21 3.73 1.05
N ILE A 199 -4.68 2.86 0.14
CA ILE A 199 -5.42 1.66 0.53
C ILE A 199 -4.45 0.53 0.91
N MET A 200 -4.73 -0.17 2.01
CA MET A 200 -3.87 -1.21 2.56
C MET A 200 -4.53 -2.60 2.54
N CYS A 201 -3.75 -3.61 2.18
CA CYS A 201 -4.10 -5.03 2.33
C CYS A 201 -2.92 -5.82 2.93
N SER A 202 -3.12 -7.13 3.18
CA SER A 202 -2.09 -8.01 3.72
C SER A 202 -1.08 -8.51 2.71
N GLU A 203 -1.52 -8.83 1.49
CA GLU A 203 -0.63 -9.29 0.42
C GLU A 203 0.31 -8.16 -0.02
N THR A 204 1.60 -8.43 -0.19
CA THR A 204 2.59 -7.46 -0.68
C THR A 204 2.32 -7.09 -2.14
N LEU A 205 2.12 -8.10 -3.00
CA LEU A 205 1.97 -7.92 -4.44
C LEU A 205 0.54 -7.53 -4.78
N TRP A 206 0.33 -6.29 -5.23
CA TRP A 206 -1.01 -5.76 -5.50
C TRP A 206 -1.81 -6.60 -6.49
N TRP A 207 -1.15 -7.21 -7.48
CA TRP A 207 -1.77 -8.07 -8.49
C TRP A 207 -2.21 -9.44 -7.98
N ARG A 208 -1.82 -9.82 -6.75
CA ARG A 208 -2.23 -11.07 -6.09
C ARG A 208 -3.35 -10.87 -5.06
N CYS A 209 -3.91 -9.68 -4.97
CA CYS A 209 -5.04 -9.42 -4.06
C CYS A 209 -6.08 -8.49 -4.67
N HIS A 210 -7.19 -8.33 -3.96
CA HIS A 210 -8.32 -7.47 -4.36
C HIS A 210 -7.96 -5.99 -4.56
N ARG A 211 -6.80 -5.51 -4.05
CA ARG A 211 -6.32 -4.14 -4.33
C ARG A 211 -6.14 -3.88 -5.82
N ARG A 212 -5.82 -4.91 -6.62
CA ARG A 212 -5.80 -4.82 -8.09
C ARG A 212 -7.13 -4.29 -8.62
N MET A 213 -8.22 -4.92 -8.20
CA MET A 213 -9.56 -4.64 -8.72
C MET A 213 -10.15 -3.33 -8.20
N ILE A 214 -9.79 -2.91 -6.98
CA ILE A 214 -10.09 -1.54 -6.51
C ILE A 214 -9.35 -0.52 -7.37
N ALA A 215 -8.07 -0.77 -7.69
CA ALA A 215 -7.29 0.12 -8.54
C ALA A 215 -7.81 0.16 -9.99
N ASP A 216 -8.27 -0.97 -10.53
CA ASP A 216 -8.94 -1.04 -11.84
C ASP A 216 -10.18 -0.13 -11.85
N ALA A 217 -11.03 -0.21 -10.82
CA ALA A 217 -12.22 0.64 -10.69
C ALA A 217 -11.88 2.14 -10.61
N LEU A 218 -10.82 2.50 -9.87
CA LEU A 218 -10.33 3.88 -9.80
C LEU A 218 -9.86 4.38 -11.18
N VAL A 219 -9.09 3.58 -11.91
CA VAL A 219 -8.56 3.97 -13.24
C VAL A 219 -9.66 4.12 -14.27
N VAL A 220 -10.68 3.25 -14.26
CA VAL A 220 -11.86 3.37 -15.14
C VAL A 220 -12.58 4.70 -14.93
N GLU A 221 -12.63 5.21 -13.70
CA GLU A 221 -13.21 6.50 -13.37
C GLU A 221 -12.24 7.70 -13.53
N GLY A 222 -11.05 7.46 -14.12
CA GLY A 222 -10.07 8.51 -14.42
C GLY A 222 -9.17 8.93 -13.24
N TRP A 223 -9.07 8.12 -12.19
CA TRP A 223 -8.15 8.36 -11.08
C TRP A 223 -6.75 7.79 -11.37
N ASP A 224 -5.70 8.45 -10.85
CA ASP A 224 -4.35 7.91 -10.84
C ASP A 224 -4.16 6.98 -9.63
N ALA A 225 -4.09 5.67 -9.87
CA ALA A 225 -3.77 4.69 -8.84
C ALA A 225 -2.29 4.27 -8.93
N ARG A 226 -1.58 4.26 -7.79
CA ARG A 226 -0.14 3.87 -7.74
C ARG A 226 0.17 2.90 -6.61
N HIS A 227 1.11 1.98 -6.82
CA HIS A 227 1.45 0.92 -5.87
C HIS A 227 2.80 1.16 -5.21
N LEU A 228 2.79 1.26 -3.88
CA LEU A 228 3.97 1.48 -3.05
C LEU A 228 4.67 0.16 -2.71
N GLY A 229 6.00 0.22 -2.60
CA GLY A 229 6.83 -0.83 -1.99
C GLY A 229 7.00 -2.11 -2.80
N VAL A 230 6.60 -2.16 -4.07
CA VAL A 230 6.79 -3.32 -4.95
C VAL A 230 8.24 -3.40 -5.45
N LYS A 231 8.81 -2.26 -5.81
CA LYS A 231 10.20 -2.08 -6.25
C LYS A 231 10.83 -0.93 -5.48
N LYS A 232 12.16 -0.86 -5.46
CA LYS A 232 12.86 0.32 -4.93
C LYS A 232 12.53 1.54 -5.80
N GLY A 233 12.39 2.70 -5.16
CA GLY A 233 12.11 3.96 -5.83
C GLY A 233 10.62 4.29 -5.87
N GLU A 234 10.20 4.94 -6.96
CA GLU A 234 8.87 5.52 -7.09
C GLU A 234 7.74 4.49 -7.13
N ALA A 235 6.55 4.95 -6.72
CA ALA A 235 5.32 4.18 -6.78
C ALA A 235 5.01 3.74 -8.21
N MET A 236 4.71 2.45 -8.39
CA MET A 236 4.38 1.89 -9.70
C MET A 236 2.97 2.32 -10.12
N LYS A 237 2.83 2.99 -11.25
CA LYS A 237 1.53 3.32 -11.82
C LYS A 237 0.71 2.06 -12.09
N HIS A 238 -0.55 2.07 -11.71
CA HIS A 238 -1.50 1.02 -12.05
C HIS A 238 -1.87 1.10 -13.52
N VAL A 239 -1.93 -0.05 -14.16
CA VAL A 239 -2.47 -0.21 -15.51
C VAL A 239 -3.64 -1.16 -15.37
N LEU A 240 -4.76 -0.79 -16.00
CA LEU A 240 -5.98 -1.60 -16.02
C LEU A 240 -5.61 -3.05 -16.39
N TRP A 241 -6.13 -4.01 -15.62
CA TRP A 241 -5.93 -5.42 -15.89
C TRP A 241 -6.28 -5.73 -17.35
N GLU A 242 -5.37 -6.36 -18.09
CA GLU A 242 -5.54 -6.75 -19.50
C GLU A 242 -6.82 -7.54 -19.82
N ILE A 243 -7.41 -8.23 -18.83
CA ILE A 243 -8.68 -8.96 -19.01
C ILE A 243 -9.92 -8.09 -18.75
N ALA A 244 -9.72 -6.84 -18.35
CA ALA A 244 -10.75 -5.92 -17.90
C ALA A 244 -11.13 -4.91 -18.98
N ARG A 245 -12.41 -4.55 -19.01
CA ARG A 245 -12.97 -3.47 -19.85
C ARG A 245 -14.15 -2.83 -19.13
N SER A 246 -14.51 -1.62 -19.55
CA SER A 246 -15.81 -1.03 -19.22
C SER A 246 -16.84 -1.45 -20.27
N ASP A 247 -18.08 -1.69 -19.85
CA ASP A 247 -19.21 -1.80 -20.79
C ASP A 247 -19.81 -0.45 -21.16
N ASP A 248 -20.91 -0.49 -21.92
CA ASP A 248 -21.69 0.66 -22.37
C ASP A 248 -22.30 1.48 -21.22
N ARG A 249 -22.41 0.89 -20.03
CA ARG A 249 -22.90 1.54 -18.81
C ARG A 249 -21.76 2.03 -17.91
N GLY A 250 -20.51 1.85 -18.34
CA GLY A 250 -19.33 2.17 -17.56
C GLY A 250 -19.01 1.15 -16.46
N GLU A 251 -19.69 0.00 -16.42
CA GLU A 251 -19.41 -1.04 -15.43
C GLU A 251 -18.15 -1.82 -15.81
N LEU A 252 -17.32 -2.10 -14.81
CA LEU A 252 -16.08 -2.86 -14.98
C LEU A 252 -16.35 -4.37 -15.07
N ILE A 253 -15.98 -4.96 -16.20
CA ILE A 253 -16.14 -6.40 -16.51
C ILE A 253 -14.77 -7.01 -16.78
N TYR A 254 -14.61 -8.30 -16.46
CA TYR A 254 -13.37 -9.04 -16.62
C TYR A 254 -13.61 -10.27 -17.52
N ASP A 255 -13.82 -10.05 -18.81
CA ASP A 255 -14.18 -11.06 -19.81
C ASP A 255 -13.32 -11.02 -21.08
N VAL A 256 -12.34 -10.11 -21.16
CA VAL A 256 -11.44 -10.02 -22.31
C VAL A 256 -10.50 -11.22 -22.28
N LYS A 257 -10.42 -11.93 -23.42
CA LYS A 257 -9.55 -13.09 -23.58
C LYS A 257 -8.10 -12.60 -23.71
N SER A 258 -7.25 -13.01 -22.77
CA SER A 258 -5.79 -12.83 -22.81
C SER A 258 -5.13 -13.83 -23.75
#